data_AF-A0A1R3RT42-F1
#
_entry.id   AF-A0A1R3RT42-F1
#
_cell.length_a   1.000
_cell.length_b   1.000
_cell.length_c   1.000
_cell.angle_alpha   90.00
_cell.angle_beta   90.00
_cell.angle_gamma   90.00
#
_symmetry.space_group_name_H-M   'P 1'
#
loop_
_entity.id
_entity.type
_entity.pdbx_description
1 polymer ?
#
loop_
_entity_poly.entity_id
_entity_poly.type
_entity_poly.pdbx_seq_one_letter_code
_entity_poly.pdbx_strand_id
1 'polypeptide(L)'
;MYAGSDNPITRPGDLMSCLPPGMRAENLMCYIGHEGTYTPAHQEMCASLGQNIMVEASDGSIEYGKETKPGSSVWFMTESKDRKAVSEYWMSMLGHDIDIEDHFAQINAWKAAPFKTYIVEQNPGDFILVPPLAAHQVWNRGTRTMKVAWNRTTPETLEKALEVALPDARMVCRDEQYKNKAIVFYSLEHYSTLLSKAGAINSDYPTIQQIQKDFEHLFGLFTDIILSESFSDKLPKDDVEYVPFDSNITCSYCRGNIFNRFLTCPSCVGPSATDEEDTYDVCMECYAMGRSCACISKLKWVEQFHWYDLQDKYETWRQQILAFRPLVKDTYDRLPAQRSRLAKRTLAEICQLELRRRPWVDISKPTVQSDHLEELESDSERVGRARKRRKPRRKDSYQQTGRCHICRYFEPMWKLASCSCCRTNYCYGSLFRAFNIKPQATMEMYEWKCPKCRKICSCAACRRDPTMSPSQPACTLLGHDTRKIADPRSVESLVDFRQSNLRWIKKAGDDEIVRMKKQQKEADEKRNQSLVEHSIQLEEAGPVMGYAPNYGDIPVDPALERLEGSFLRLPDPE
;
A
#
# COMPACT_ATOMS: atom_id res chain seq x y z
N MET A 1 -17.76 31.94 42.77
CA MET A 1 -17.35 30.53 42.90
C MET A 1 -16.54 30.19 41.67
N TYR A 2 -15.26 29.90 41.85
CA TYR A 2 -14.33 29.53 40.79
C TYR A 2 -14.71 28.15 40.24
N ALA A 3 -15.11 28.08 38.97
CA ALA A 3 -15.18 26.80 38.25
C ALA A 3 -13.75 26.50 37.76
N GLY A 4 -12.99 25.76 38.56
CA GLY A 4 -11.73 25.16 38.12
C GLY A 4 -12.04 24.07 37.10
N SER A 5 -11.64 24.27 35.84
CA SER A 5 -11.71 23.24 34.81
C SER A 5 -10.48 22.33 34.89
N ASP A 6 -10.38 21.55 35.96
CA ASP A 6 -9.45 20.41 36.08
C ASP A 6 -9.99 19.22 35.27
N ASN A 7 -10.09 19.35 33.95
CA ASN A 7 -10.23 18.16 33.11
C ASN A 7 -8.86 17.47 33.06
N PRO A 8 -8.74 16.21 33.49
CA PRO A 8 -7.47 15.50 33.46
C PRO A 8 -6.95 15.43 32.02
N ILE A 9 -5.68 15.79 31.83
CA ILE A 9 -5.00 15.64 30.54
C ILE A 9 -4.88 14.15 30.25
N THR A 10 -5.68 13.69 29.31
CA THR A 10 -5.74 12.27 28.92
C THR A 10 -5.24 12.13 27.49
N ARG A 11 -4.41 11.11 27.27
CA ARG A 11 -3.98 10.71 25.94
C ARG A 11 -5.17 10.02 25.24
N PRO A 12 -5.45 10.31 23.96
CA PRO A 12 -6.46 9.58 23.21
C PRO A 12 -6.07 8.11 23.14
N GLY A 13 -7.03 7.24 23.43
CA GLY A 13 -6.86 5.80 23.24
C GLY A 13 -6.65 5.48 21.76
N ASP A 14 -7.43 6.08 20.87
CA ASP A 14 -7.39 5.88 19.43
C ASP A 14 -7.25 7.22 18.71
N LEU A 15 -6.24 7.36 17.84
CA LEU A 15 -6.00 8.60 17.10
C LEU A 15 -7.12 8.95 16.12
N MET A 16 -7.94 7.99 15.68
CA MET A 16 -9.14 8.31 14.87
C MET A 16 -10.10 9.23 15.61
N SER A 17 -10.12 9.19 16.95
CA SER A 17 -10.95 10.09 17.77
C SER A 17 -10.52 11.55 17.72
N CYS A 18 -9.30 11.85 17.26
CA CYS A 18 -8.82 13.22 17.07
C CYS A 18 -9.46 13.90 15.85
N LEU A 19 -10.03 13.14 14.91
CA LEU A 19 -10.76 13.71 13.77
C LEU A 19 -12.06 14.41 14.22
N PRO A 20 -12.53 15.43 13.47
CA PRO A 20 -13.90 15.93 13.60
C PRO A 20 -14.93 14.80 13.44
N PRO A 21 -16.08 14.82 14.17
CA PRO A 21 -17.04 13.72 14.15
C PRO A 21 -17.49 13.27 12.76
N GLY A 22 -17.79 14.20 11.84
CA GLY A 22 -18.20 13.89 10.48
C GLY A 22 -17.11 13.25 9.60
N MET A 23 -15.84 13.27 10.05
CA MET A 23 -14.72 12.68 9.32
C MET A 23 -14.34 11.28 9.82
N ARG A 24 -14.87 10.86 10.98
CA ARG A 24 -14.55 9.57 11.59
C ARG A 24 -15.21 8.44 10.82
N ALA A 25 -14.48 7.37 10.57
CA ALA A 25 -15.04 6.16 9.97
C ALA A 25 -15.97 5.44 10.97
N GLU A 26 -17.05 4.84 10.45
CA GLU A 26 -17.78 3.82 11.20
C GLU A 26 -16.89 2.59 11.33
N ASN A 27 -16.55 2.26 12.57
CA ASN A 27 -15.47 1.32 12.85
C ASN A 27 -15.93 0.09 13.65
N LEU A 28 -17.10 0.17 14.30
CA LEU A 28 -17.64 -0.95 15.07
C LEU A 28 -18.47 -1.87 14.16
N MET A 29 -18.03 -3.11 14.03
CA MET A 29 -18.65 -4.11 13.17
C MET A 29 -19.20 -5.28 14.00
N CYS A 30 -20.31 -5.85 13.55
CA CYS A 30 -20.89 -7.07 14.10
C CYS A 30 -20.87 -8.17 13.04
N TYR A 31 -20.29 -9.32 13.38
CA TYR A 31 -20.20 -10.49 12.52
C TYR A 31 -21.03 -11.62 13.10
N ILE A 32 -22.00 -12.10 12.32
CA ILE A 32 -22.78 -13.30 12.64
C ILE A 32 -22.33 -14.39 11.66
N GLY A 33 -21.80 -15.48 12.21
CA GLY A 33 -21.26 -16.61 11.45
C GLY A 33 -21.94 -17.92 11.81
N HIS A 34 -21.74 -18.93 10.96
CA HIS A 34 -22.13 -20.31 11.16
C HIS A 34 -21.11 -21.24 10.49
N GLU A 35 -21.24 -22.55 10.68
CA GLU A 35 -20.38 -23.54 10.02
C GLU A 35 -20.31 -23.29 8.51
N GLY A 36 -19.10 -23.15 7.98
CA GLY A 36 -18.85 -22.89 6.57
C GLY A 36 -18.80 -21.41 6.17
N THR A 37 -18.90 -20.46 7.12
CA THR A 37 -18.56 -19.07 6.84
C THR A 37 -17.07 -18.81 7.06
N TYR A 38 -16.41 -18.35 6.00
CA TYR A 38 -14.97 -18.13 5.95
C TYR A 38 -14.68 -16.64 5.76
N THR A 39 -13.74 -16.12 6.54
CA THR A 39 -13.12 -14.83 6.29
C THR A 39 -11.80 -15.09 5.58
N PRO A 40 -11.64 -14.67 4.30
CA PRO A 40 -10.40 -14.82 3.55
C PRO A 40 -9.16 -14.27 4.27
N ALA A 41 -7.99 -14.73 3.83
CA ALA A 41 -6.73 -14.22 4.36
C ALA A 41 -6.55 -12.75 3.96
N HIS A 42 -6.29 -11.92 4.96
CA HIS A 42 -6.16 -10.49 4.77
C HIS A 42 -5.32 -9.82 5.87
N GLN A 43 -5.08 -8.52 5.74
CA GLN A 43 -4.46 -7.67 6.74
C GLN A 43 -5.43 -6.56 7.17
N GLU A 44 -5.30 -6.11 8.41
CA GLU A 44 -6.13 -5.02 8.93
C GLU A 44 -6.00 -3.75 8.09
N MET A 45 -7.15 -3.10 7.86
CA MET A 45 -7.23 -1.92 7.01
C MET A 45 -6.30 -0.81 7.51
N CYS A 46 -5.58 -0.19 6.58
CA CYS A 46 -4.57 0.84 6.84
C CYS A 46 -3.56 0.46 7.94
N ALA A 47 -3.18 -0.83 8.05
CA ALA A 47 -2.25 -1.30 9.07
C ALA A 47 -2.69 -0.96 10.51
N SER A 48 -3.98 -0.78 10.76
CA SER A 48 -4.52 -0.53 12.10
C SER A 48 -4.40 -1.78 12.99
N LEU A 49 -4.65 -1.62 14.29
CA LEU A 49 -4.81 -2.74 15.22
C LEU A 49 -6.25 -3.27 15.11
N GLY A 50 -6.41 -4.55 14.84
CA GLY A 50 -7.72 -5.23 14.89
C GLY A 50 -8.06 -5.68 16.29
N GLN A 51 -9.30 -5.49 16.71
CA GLN A 51 -9.84 -5.99 17.98
C GLN A 51 -11.09 -6.79 17.69
N ASN A 52 -11.20 -7.99 18.26
CA ASN A 52 -12.35 -8.86 18.05
C ASN A 52 -12.70 -9.59 19.35
N ILE A 53 -13.95 -9.46 19.80
CA ILE A 53 -14.48 -10.21 20.93
C ILE A 53 -15.62 -11.11 20.46
N MET A 54 -15.56 -12.40 20.80
CA MET A 54 -16.71 -13.29 20.63
C MET A 54 -17.67 -13.04 21.79
N VAL A 55 -18.82 -12.47 21.47
CA VAL A 55 -19.82 -12.09 22.48
C VAL A 55 -20.82 -13.21 22.75
N GLU A 56 -21.02 -14.10 21.78
CA GLU A 56 -21.97 -15.21 21.87
C GLU A 56 -21.60 -16.30 20.86
N ALA A 57 -21.91 -17.55 21.20
CA ALA A 57 -21.92 -18.67 20.26
C ALA A 57 -22.91 -19.73 20.75
N SER A 58 -23.45 -20.54 19.84
CA SER A 58 -24.28 -21.67 20.20
C SER A 58 -23.49 -22.63 21.10
N ASP A 59 -24.13 -23.19 22.13
CA ASP A 59 -23.50 -24.05 23.13
C ASP A 59 -23.81 -25.55 22.95
N GLY A 60 -24.60 -25.89 21.92
CA GLY A 60 -25.08 -27.24 21.66
C GLY A 60 -26.44 -27.56 22.28
N SER A 61 -27.07 -26.61 22.99
CA SER A 61 -28.42 -26.76 23.51
C SER A 61 -29.48 -26.74 22.40
N ILE A 62 -30.71 -27.15 22.73
CA ILE A 62 -31.83 -27.09 21.79
C ILE A 62 -32.36 -25.65 21.74
N GLU A 63 -32.29 -25.04 20.56
CA GLU A 63 -32.83 -23.70 20.31
C GLU A 63 -34.00 -23.78 19.34
N TYR A 64 -35.12 -23.13 19.68
CA TYR A 64 -36.34 -23.14 18.85
C TYR A 64 -36.81 -24.56 18.45
N GLY A 65 -36.60 -25.54 19.33
CA GLY A 65 -36.94 -26.94 19.08
C GLY A 65 -36.01 -27.68 18.11
N LYS A 66 -34.85 -27.11 17.78
CA LYS A 66 -33.81 -27.73 16.94
C LYS A 66 -32.51 -27.93 17.71
N GLU A 67 -31.85 -29.05 17.47
CA GLU A 67 -30.50 -29.30 18.01
C GLU A 67 -29.51 -28.30 17.41
N THR A 68 -28.64 -27.73 18.24
CA THR A 68 -27.53 -26.88 17.80
C THR A 68 -26.19 -27.59 17.99
N LYS A 69 -25.16 -27.11 17.29
CA LYS A 69 -23.76 -27.53 17.47
C LYS A 69 -22.99 -26.42 18.20
N PRO A 70 -22.12 -26.75 19.16
CA PRO A 70 -21.25 -25.76 19.80
C PRO A 70 -20.48 -24.93 18.77
N GLY A 71 -20.49 -23.60 18.92
CA GLY A 71 -19.88 -22.65 18.01
C GLY A 71 -18.54 -22.13 18.52
N SER A 72 -17.59 -21.96 17.59
CA SER A 72 -16.27 -21.37 17.85
C SER A 72 -15.70 -20.74 16.56
N SER A 73 -14.64 -19.96 16.68
CA SER A 73 -13.92 -19.39 15.53
C SER A 73 -12.46 -19.79 15.56
N VAL A 74 -11.98 -20.45 14.50
CA VAL A 74 -10.58 -20.80 14.34
C VAL A 74 -9.87 -19.70 13.57
N TRP A 75 -8.90 -19.07 14.22
CA TRP A 75 -8.07 -18.02 13.67
C TRP A 75 -6.72 -18.58 13.24
N PHE A 76 -6.26 -18.17 12.06
CA PHE A 76 -4.89 -18.39 11.60
C PHE A 76 -4.23 -17.02 11.49
N MET A 77 -3.03 -16.86 12.03
CA MET A 77 -2.36 -15.57 12.11
C MET A 77 -0.86 -15.71 11.89
N THR A 78 -0.26 -14.66 11.34
CA THR A 78 1.19 -14.53 11.11
C THR A 78 1.78 -13.40 11.95
N GLU A 79 3.10 -13.34 12.07
CA GLU A 79 3.74 -12.16 12.66
C GLU A 79 3.84 -11.01 11.65
N SER A 80 3.64 -9.76 12.10
CA SER A 80 3.79 -8.56 11.27
C SER A 80 5.15 -8.45 10.56
N LYS A 81 6.21 -9.02 11.14
CA LYS A 81 7.55 -9.01 10.53
C LYS A 81 7.60 -9.86 9.25
N ASP A 82 6.79 -10.92 9.18
CA ASP A 82 6.80 -11.92 8.10
C ASP A 82 5.95 -11.49 6.89
N ARG A 83 5.24 -10.36 6.98
CA ARG A 83 4.33 -9.83 5.94
C ARG A 83 4.85 -9.90 4.50
N LYS A 84 6.16 -9.72 4.27
CA LYS A 84 6.77 -9.83 2.94
C LYS A 84 6.83 -11.27 2.46
N ALA A 85 7.27 -12.18 3.32
CA ALA A 85 7.28 -13.62 3.02
C ALA A 85 5.86 -14.16 2.85
N VAL A 86 4.89 -13.65 3.63
CA VAL A 86 3.47 -13.98 3.49
C VAL A 86 2.92 -13.51 2.15
N SER A 87 3.07 -12.22 1.82
CA SER A 87 2.63 -11.68 0.52
C SER A 87 3.27 -12.44 -0.65
N GLU A 88 4.56 -12.74 -0.55
CA GLU A 88 5.26 -13.53 -1.55
C GLU A 88 4.72 -14.96 -1.67
N TYR A 89 4.44 -15.63 -0.56
CA TYR A 89 3.84 -16.97 -0.54
C TYR A 89 2.45 -16.98 -1.18
N TRP A 90 1.60 -16.01 -0.83
CA TRP A 90 0.29 -15.84 -1.44
C TRP A 90 0.40 -15.67 -2.96
N MET A 91 1.25 -14.75 -3.41
CA MET A 91 1.38 -14.45 -4.84
C MET A 91 2.04 -15.56 -5.64
N SER A 92 3.13 -16.16 -5.14
CA SER A 92 3.92 -17.14 -5.89
C SER A 92 3.37 -18.57 -5.78
N MET A 93 3.03 -19.00 -4.57
CA MET A 93 2.63 -20.39 -4.30
C MET A 93 1.13 -20.59 -4.42
N LEU A 94 0.33 -19.65 -3.93
CA LEU A 94 -1.14 -19.76 -3.98
C LEU A 94 -1.74 -19.12 -5.23
N GLY A 95 -1.01 -18.22 -5.89
CA GLY A 95 -1.50 -17.51 -7.08
C GLY A 95 -2.58 -16.46 -6.75
N HIS A 96 -2.63 -16.00 -5.50
CA HIS A 96 -3.56 -14.99 -5.01
C HIS A 96 -2.81 -13.79 -4.44
N ASP A 97 -3.41 -12.60 -4.55
CA ASP A 97 -2.88 -11.41 -3.89
C ASP A 97 -3.66 -11.19 -2.59
N ILE A 98 -2.94 -11.15 -1.46
CA ILE A 98 -3.55 -10.97 -0.14
C ILE A 98 -4.27 -9.63 0.00
N ASP A 99 -3.87 -8.61 -0.78
CA ASP A 99 -4.50 -7.29 -0.72
C ASP A 99 -5.90 -7.25 -1.37
N ILE A 100 -6.27 -8.29 -2.15
CA ILE A 100 -7.60 -8.44 -2.75
C ILE A 100 -8.62 -9.04 -1.76
N GLU A 101 -8.15 -9.81 -0.77
CA GLU A 101 -9.01 -10.50 0.21
C GLU A 101 -10.03 -11.49 -0.39
N ASP A 102 -9.70 -12.15 -1.51
CA ASP A 102 -10.61 -13.08 -2.19
C ASP A 102 -10.30 -14.56 -1.96
N HIS A 103 -9.25 -14.87 -1.19
CA HIS A 103 -8.77 -16.24 -1.02
C HIS A 103 -8.72 -16.69 0.44
N PHE A 104 -9.47 -17.74 0.75
CA PHE A 104 -9.33 -18.50 1.99
C PHE A 104 -8.35 -19.67 1.78
N ALA A 105 -7.20 -19.62 2.45
CA ALA A 105 -6.19 -20.65 2.30
C ALA A 105 -6.52 -21.90 3.12
N GLN A 106 -6.37 -23.07 2.52
CA GLN A 106 -6.57 -24.35 3.21
C GLN A 106 -5.51 -24.58 4.28
N ILE A 107 -5.82 -25.42 5.27
CA ILE A 107 -4.89 -25.76 6.36
C ILE A 107 -3.58 -26.35 5.85
N ASN A 108 -3.62 -27.15 4.77
CA ASN A 108 -2.41 -27.69 4.16
C ASN A 108 -1.50 -26.57 3.59
N ALA A 109 -2.07 -25.48 3.09
CA ALA A 109 -1.30 -24.32 2.65
C ALA A 109 -0.63 -23.61 3.83
N TRP A 110 -1.33 -23.44 4.97
CA TRP A 110 -0.73 -22.90 6.18
C TRP A 110 0.36 -23.81 6.75
N LYS A 111 0.14 -25.14 6.70
CA LYS A 111 1.14 -26.13 7.14
C LYS A 111 2.40 -26.14 6.27
N ALA A 112 2.25 -25.89 4.97
CA ALA A 112 3.35 -25.81 4.02
C ALA A 112 4.06 -24.45 4.00
N ALA A 113 3.50 -23.44 4.68
CA ALA A 113 4.04 -22.09 4.67
C ALA A 113 5.47 -22.07 5.27
N PRO A 114 6.40 -21.30 4.68
CA PRO A 114 7.78 -21.24 5.17
C PRO A 114 7.95 -20.33 6.39
N PHE A 115 6.86 -19.83 6.98
CA PHE A 115 6.86 -18.94 8.14
C PHE A 115 5.97 -19.47 9.25
N LYS A 116 6.13 -18.91 10.46
CA LYS A 116 5.38 -19.37 11.62
C LYS A 116 3.92 -18.94 11.51
N THR A 117 3.02 -19.90 11.65
CA THR A 117 1.57 -19.67 11.76
C THR A 117 1.13 -19.94 13.19
N TYR A 118 0.33 -19.03 13.74
CA TYR A 118 -0.33 -19.16 15.03
C TYR A 118 -1.79 -19.52 14.79
N ILE A 119 -2.29 -20.51 15.53
CA ILE A 119 -3.68 -20.97 15.43
C ILE A 119 -4.32 -20.84 16.79
N VAL A 120 -5.50 -20.21 16.85
CA VAL A 120 -6.26 -20.01 18.08
C VAL A 120 -7.72 -20.37 17.82
N GLU A 121 -8.33 -21.14 18.72
CA GLU A 121 -9.78 -21.34 18.74
C GLU A 121 -10.38 -20.35 19.75
N GLN A 122 -11.20 -19.43 19.24
CA GLN A 122 -11.88 -18.39 20.00
C GLN A 122 -13.28 -18.86 20.40
N ASN A 123 -13.61 -18.73 21.68
CA ASN A 123 -14.90 -19.03 22.31
C ASN A 123 -15.54 -17.75 22.90
N PRO A 124 -16.83 -17.78 23.32
CA PRO A 124 -17.46 -16.63 23.95
C PRO A 124 -16.68 -16.10 25.16
N GLY A 125 -16.43 -14.79 25.18
CA GLY A 125 -15.59 -14.12 26.17
C GLY A 125 -14.13 -13.94 25.75
N ASP A 126 -13.65 -14.68 24.75
CA ASP A 126 -12.28 -14.56 24.26
C ASP A 126 -12.08 -13.30 23.40
N PHE A 127 -11.00 -12.58 23.68
CA PHE A 127 -10.61 -11.36 22.99
C PHE A 127 -9.34 -11.58 22.15
N ILE A 128 -9.45 -11.34 20.85
CA ILE A 128 -8.36 -11.44 19.87
C ILE A 128 -7.88 -10.03 19.53
N LEU A 129 -6.56 -9.84 19.64
CA LEU A 129 -5.85 -8.66 19.18
C LEU A 129 -5.05 -9.01 17.93
N VAL A 130 -5.30 -8.30 16.84
CA VAL A 130 -4.60 -8.48 15.57
C VAL A 130 -3.54 -7.38 15.42
N PRO A 131 -2.24 -7.73 15.38
CA PRO A 131 -1.17 -6.77 15.17
C PRO A 131 -1.21 -6.14 13.77
N PRO A 132 -0.61 -4.95 13.59
CA PRO A 132 -0.65 -4.27 12.29
C PRO A 132 0.12 -5.05 11.23
N LEU A 133 -0.41 -5.14 10.01
CA LEU A 133 0.19 -5.89 8.88
C LEU A 133 0.34 -7.41 9.14
N ALA A 134 -0.24 -7.95 10.21
CA ALA A 134 -0.33 -9.40 10.40
C ALA A 134 -1.41 -9.96 9.48
N ALA A 135 -1.03 -10.88 8.61
CA ALA A 135 -2.01 -11.62 7.82
C ALA A 135 -2.79 -12.57 8.72
N HIS A 136 -4.10 -12.63 8.53
CA HIS A 136 -4.97 -13.52 9.25
C HIS A 136 -6.20 -13.94 8.45
N GLN A 137 -6.77 -15.10 8.79
CA GLN A 137 -8.05 -15.59 8.25
C GLN A 137 -8.86 -16.26 9.36
N VAL A 138 -10.16 -16.38 9.16
CA VAL A 138 -11.08 -16.90 10.20
C VAL A 138 -12.00 -17.95 9.61
N TRP A 139 -12.15 -19.07 10.33
CA TRP A 139 -13.11 -20.13 10.03
C TRP A 139 -14.11 -20.25 11.19
N ASN A 140 -15.39 -20.00 10.92
CA ASN A 140 -16.45 -20.18 11.91
C ASN A 140 -16.98 -21.62 11.89
N ARG A 141 -17.20 -22.17 13.08
CA ARG A 141 -17.71 -23.52 13.33
C ARG A 141 -18.99 -23.47 14.14
N GLY A 142 -19.77 -24.55 14.09
CA GLY A 142 -21.00 -24.72 14.85
C GLY A 142 -22.22 -24.04 14.25
N THR A 143 -23.32 -24.01 15.01
CA THR A 143 -24.58 -23.45 14.50
C THR A 143 -24.55 -21.93 14.40
N ARG A 144 -23.95 -21.25 15.37
CA ARG A 144 -23.89 -19.79 15.41
C ARG A 144 -22.66 -19.30 16.17
N THR A 145 -22.07 -18.22 15.67
CA THR A 145 -21.11 -17.38 16.39
C THR A 145 -21.47 -15.92 16.18
N MET A 146 -21.32 -15.08 17.19
CA MET A 146 -21.46 -13.64 17.10
C MET A 146 -20.22 -12.95 17.66
N LYS A 147 -19.61 -12.10 16.84
CA LYS A 147 -18.39 -11.35 17.18
C LYS A 147 -18.60 -9.87 16.97
N VAL A 148 -18.02 -9.07 17.87
CA VAL A 148 -17.93 -7.62 17.73
C VAL A 148 -16.47 -7.27 17.45
N ALA A 149 -16.21 -6.47 16.44
CA ALA A 149 -14.86 -6.06 16.08
C ALA A 149 -14.76 -4.55 15.81
N TRP A 150 -13.58 -3.99 16.06
CA TRP A 150 -13.26 -2.60 15.74
C TRP A 150 -11.75 -2.42 15.60
N ASN A 151 -11.34 -1.36 14.91
CA ASN A 151 -9.92 -1.05 14.73
C ASN A 151 -9.45 0.06 15.67
N ARG A 152 -8.13 0.18 15.84
CA ARG A 152 -7.50 1.27 16.58
C ARG A 152 -6.26 1.77 15.86
N THR A 153 -6.11 3.09 15.85
CA THR A 153 -4.96 3.77 15.25
C THR A 153 -4.07 4.39 16.32
N THR A 154 -2.76 4.22 16.14
CA THR A 154 -1.66 4.72 16.97
C THR A 154 -0.61 5.40 16.07
N PRO A 155 0.36 6.16 16.61
CA PRO A 155 1.45 6.71 15.79
C PRO A 155 2.18 5.64 14.97
N GLU A 156 2.47 4.48 15.59
CA GLU A 156 3.19 3.38 14.95
C GLU A 156 2.38 2.69 13.84
N THR A 157 1.05 2.63 13.96
CA THR A 157 0.21 2.09 12.89
C THR A 157 0.09 3.06 11.73
N LEU A 158 0.06 4.38 11.99
CA LEU A 158 0.02 5.40 10.94
C LEU A 158 1.29 5.40 10.09
N GLU A 159 2.46 5.25 10.72
CA GLU A 159 3.72 5.05 10.01
C GLU A 159 3.61 3.87 9.03
N LYS A 160 3.18 2.70 9.53
CA LYS A 160 2.97 1.49 8.72
C LYS A 160 1.91 1.67 7.63
N ALA A 161 0.86 2.46 7.90
CA ALA A 161 -0.19 2.77 6.95
C ALA A 161 0.40 3.54 5.75
N LEU A 162 1.12 4.62 6.03
CA LEU A 162 1.67 5.52 5.01
C LEU A 162 2.80 4.86 4.21
N GLU A 163 3.65 4.06 4.84
CA GLU A 163 4.82 3.46 4.21
C GLU A 163 4.55 2.13 3.49
N VAL A 164 3.56 1.35 3.95
CA VAL A 164 3.34 -0.02 3.48
C VAL A 164 1.91 -0.22 2.99
N ALA A 165 0.91 -0.16 3.88
CA ALA A 165 -0.44 -0.60 3.56
C ALA A 165 -1.10 0.24 2.46
N LEU A 166 -1.00 1.57 2.52
CA LEU A 166 -1.61 2.42 1.50
C LEU A 166 -0.90 2.31 0.13
N PRO A 167 0.45 2.29 0.05
CA PRO A 167 1.13 1.98 -1.21
C PRO A 167 0.70 0.66 -1.86
N ASP A 168 0.46 -0.38 -1.07
CA ASP A 168 0.06 -1.70 -1.57
C ASP A 168 -1.42 -1.72 -1.97
N ALA A 169 -2.32 -1.20 -1.13
CA ALA A 169 -3.74 -1.00 -1.44
C ALA A 169 -3.98 -0.20 -2.73
N ARG A 170 -3.16 0.83 -2.99
CA ARG A 170 -3.23 1.61 -4.24
C ARG A 170 -2.94 0.76 -5.46
N MET A 171 -2.12 -0.28 -5.38
CA MET A 171 -1.80 -1.14 -6.53
C MET A 171 -3.03 -1.90 -7.02
N VAL A 172 -3.91 -2.30 -6.10
CA VAL A 172 -5.15 -3.06 -6.35
C VAL A 172 -6.43 -2.19 -6.35
N CYS A 173 -6.29 -0.86 -6.22
CA CYS A 173 -7.42 0.08 -6.14
C CYS A 173 -8.38 -0.18 -4.97
N ARG A 174 -7.82 -0.53 -3.81
CA ARG A 174 -8.59 -0.69 -2.58
C ARG A 174 -8.71 0.62 -1.81
N ASP A 175 -9.92 0.87 -1.32
CA ASP A 175 -10.31 2.11 -0.64
C ASP A 175 -9.49 2.38 0.63
N GLU A 176 -9.12 3.64 0.84
CA GLU A 176 -8.55 4.11 2.10
C GLU A 176 -9.67 4.41 3.10
N GLN A 177 -9.95 3.45 3.97
CA GLN A 177 -11.05 3.51 4.94
C GLN A 177 -10.83 4.53 6.06
N TYR A 178 -9.59 4.68 6.51
CA TYR A 178 -9.21 5.66 7.54
C TYR A 178 -8.41 6.78 6.91
N LYS A 179 -8.76 8.04 7.22
CA LYS A 179 -8.14 9.23 6.60
C LYS A 179 -6.75 9.49 7.18
N ASN A 180 -5.76 8.64 6.89
CA ASN A 180 -4.50 8.53 7.66
C ASN A 180 -3.73 9.85 7.75
N LYS A 181 -3.55 10.54 6.63
CA LYS A 181 -2.86 11.85 6.61
C LYS A 181 -3.61 12.91 7.44
N ALA A 182 -4.96 12.90 7.39
CA ALA A 182 -5.78 13.78 8.22
C ALA A 182 -5.70 13.41 9.71
N ILE A 183 -5.67 12.12 10.05
CA ILE A 183 -5.49 11.65 11.43
C ILE A 183 -4.17 12.19 11.99
N VAL A 184 -3.07 12.16 11.22
CA VAL A 184 -1.79 12.75 11.63
C VAL A 184 -1.95 14.24 11.96
N PHE A 185 -2.53 15.02 11.04
CA PHE A 185 -2.70 16.46 11.20
C PHE A 185 -3.55 16.82 12.43
N TYR A 186 -4.74 16.21 12.58
CA TYR A 186 -5.63 16.50 13.70
C TYR A 186 -5.12 15.96 15.04
N SER A 187 -4.34 14.87 15.03
CA SER A 187 -3.67 14.36 16.24
C SER A 187 -2.59 15.34 16.72
N LEU A 188 -1.81 15.93 15.82
CA LEU A 188 -0.87 16.99 16.15
C LEU A 188 -1.58 18.23 16.71
N GLU A 189 -2.67 18.67 16.08
CA GLU A 189 -3.47 19.79 16.59
C GLU A 189 -3.99 19.52 18.02
N HIS A 190 -4.50 18.32 18.25
CA HIS A 190 -5.02 17.89 19.55
C HIS A 190 -3.90 17.85 20.61
N TYR A 191 -2.78 17.21 20.32
CA TYR A 191 -1.66 17.11 21.24
C TYR A 191 -0.98 18.46 21.51
N SER A 192 -0.83 19.31 20.49
CA SER A 192 -0.36 20.69 20.64
C SER A 192 -1.20 21.45 21.68
N THR A 193 -2.52 21.29 21.61
CA THR A 193 -3.46 21.91 22.57
C THR A 193 -3.29 21.34 23.98
N LEU A 194 -3.14 20.01 24.11
CA LEU A 194 -2.92 19.37 25.42
C LEU A 194 -1.58 19.79 26.05
N LEU A 195 -0.50 19.80 25.27
CA LEU A 195 0.83 20.22 25.73
C LEU A 195 0.86 21.70 26.13
N SER A 196 0.17 22.56 25.39
CA SER A 196 0.04 23.99 25.73
C SER A 196 -0.69 24.19 27.07
N LYS A 197 -1.70 23.36 27.37
CA LYS A 197 -2.44 23.39 28.65
C LYS A 197 -1.64 22.81 29.82
N ALA A 198 -0.82 21.79 29.58
CA ALA A 198 -0.02 21.15 30.63
C ALA A 198 0.99 22.11 31.28
N GLY A 199 1.45 23.11 30.52
CA GLY A 199 2.52 24.03 30.94
C GLY A 199 3.87 23.32 31.18
N ALA A 200 4.89 24.07 31.56
CA ALA A 200 6.22 23.51 31.88
C ALA A 200 6.26 22.74 33.22
N ILE A 201 5.21 22.83 34.04
CA ILE A 201 5.18 22.37 35.43
C ILE A 201 4.88 20.85 35.54
N ASN A 202 4.35 20.23 34.47
CA ASN A 202 3.92 18.82 34.46
C ASN A 202 4.76 17.93 33.51
N SER A 203 5.97 18.33 33.12
CA SER A 203 6.82 17.59 32.17
C SER A 203 7.17 16.16 32.60
N ASP A 204 7.19 15.92 33.90
CA ASP A 204 7.68 14.66 34.48
C ASP A 204 6.56 13.63 34.66
N TYR A 205 5.30 13.99 34.36
CA TYR A 205 4.19 13.06 34.47
C TYR A 205 4.24 12.05 33.31
N PRO A 206 4.17 10.72 33.57
CA PRO A 206 4.33 9.69 32.54
C PRO A 206 3.39 9.87 31.33
N THR A 207 2.15 10.32 31.57
CA THR A 207 1.19 10.61 30.50
C THR A 207 1.67 11.74 29.58
N ILE A 208 2.27 12.79 30.13
CA ILE A 208 2.79 13.94 29.36
C ILE A 208 4.02 13.52 28.56
N GLN A 209 4.94 12.73 29.15
CA GLN A 209 6.09 12.18 28.42
C GLN A 209 5.67 11.31 27.24
N GLN A 210 4.63 10.50 27.40
CA GLN A 210 4.08 9.70 26.31
C GLN A 210 3.44 10.59 25.22
N ILE A 211 2.69 11.63 25.61
CA ILE A 211 2.13 12.59 24.64
C ILE A 211 3.25 13.30 23.88
N GLN A 212 4.34 13.72 24.55
CA GLN A 212 5.50 14.33 23.90
C GLN A 212 6.14 13.38 22.89
N LYS A 213 6.34 12.11 23.26
CA LYS A 213 6.87 11.08 22.36
C LYS A 213 5.97 10.85 21.13
N ASP A 214 4.67 10.72 21.34
CA ASP A 214 3.71 10.56 20.25
C ASP A 214 3.68 11.80 19.35
N PHE A 215 3.75 13.00 19.93
CA PHE A 215 3.80 14.26 19.19
C PHE A 215 5.05 14.37 18.32
N GLU A 216 6.23 13.98 18.84
CA GLU A 216 7.48 13.90 18.07
C GLU A 216 7.35 12.91 16.89
N HIS A 217 6.79 11.73 17.12
CA HIS A 217 6.59 10.72 16.07
C HIS A 217 5.63 11.25 14.98
N LEU A 218 4.45 11.75 15.38
CA LEU A 218 3.48 12.32 14.45
C LEU A 218 4.05 13.52 13.67
N PHE A 219 4.90 14.33 14.30
CA PHE A 219 5.56 15.45 13.64
C PHE A 219 6.51 14.98 12.54
N GLY A 220 7.22 13.86 12.76
CA GLY A 220 8.01 13.18 11.72
C GLY A 220 7.14 12.77 10.53
N LEU A 221 6.01 12.09 10.77
CA LEU A 221 5.06 11.71 9.72
C LEU A 221 4.51 12.92 8.97
N PHE A 222 4.16 14.00 9.68
CA PHE A 222 3.69 15.24 9.06
C PHE A 222 4.77 15.94 8.25
N THR A 223 6.03 15.89 8.70
CA THR A 223 7.18 16.39 7.93
C THR A 223 7.26 15.70 6.58
N ASP A 224 7.13 14.37 6.54
CA ASP A 224 7.13 13.61 5.27
C ASP A 224 5.95 13.95 4.38
N ILE A 225 4.74 14.10 4.96
CA ILE A 225 3.54 14.52 4.25
C ILE A 225 3.79 15.89 3.58
N ILE A 226 4.15 16.91 4.36
CA ILE A 226 4.36 18.27 3.84
C ILE A 226 5.52 18.32 2.84
N LEU A 227 6.63 17.62 3.09
CA LEU A 227 7.70 17.52 2.10
C LEU A 227 7.18 16.91 0.79
N SER A 228 6.43 15.81 0.85
CA SER A 228 5.88 15.17 -0.36
C SER A 228 5.02 16.11 -1.22
N GLU A 229 4.27 17.00 -0.57
CA GLU A 229 3.37 17.96 -1.20
C GLU A 229 4.03 19.28 -1.60
N SER A 230 5.30 19.50 -1.22
CA SER A 230 6.03 20.74 -1.51
C SER A 230 6.36 20.86 -3.00
N PHE A 231 6.01 21.99 -3.63
CA PHE A 231 6.40 22.29 -5.00
C PHE A 231 7.92 22.51 -5.17
N SER A 232 8.37 22.58 -6.41
CA SER A 232 9.74 22.96 -6.75
C SER A 232 9.92 24.48 -6.64
N ASP A 233 10.97 24.92 -5.95
CA ASP A 233 11.36 26.34 -5.89
C ASP A 233 11.92 26.85 -7.23
N LYS A 234 12.24 25.93 -8.16
CA LYS A 234 12.89 26.24 -9.45
C LYS A 234 11.90 26.36 -10.61
N LEU A 235 10.66 25.91 -10.41
CA LEU A 235 9.63 25.94 -11.45
C LEU A 235 8.76 27.19 -11.27
N PRO A 236 8.11 27.69 -12.34
CA PRO A 236 7.11 28.73 -12.22
C PRO A 236 6.03 28.31 -11.22
N LYS A 237 5.49 29.29 -10.48
CA LYS A 237 4.34 29.05 -9.60
C LYS A 237 3.18 28.55 -10.45
N ASP A 238 2.64 27.40 -10.07
CA ASP A 238 1.41 26.87 -10.66
C ASP A 238 0.21 27.59 -10.04
N ASP A 239 -0.85 27.75 -10.83
CA ASP A 239 -2.15 28.22 -10.33
C ASP A 239 -2.82 27.06 -9.59
N VAL A 240 -3.19 27.30 -8.34
CA VAL A 240 -3.74 26.28 -7.44
C VAL A 240 -5.11 26.74 -6.97
N GLU A 241 -6.11 25.96 -7.35
CA GLU A 241 -7.49 26.17 -6.91
C GLU A 241 -7.65 25.72 -5.44
N TYR A 242 -8.40 26.48 -4.67
CA TYR A 242 -8.70 26.15 -3.28
C TYR A 242 -10.11 25.58 -3.15
N VAL A 243 -10.22 24.41 -2.53
CA VAL A 243 -11.49 23.78 -2.18
C VAL A 243 -11.45 23.42 -0.70
N PRO A 244 -12.40 23.85 0.14
CA PRO A 244 -12.34 23.57 1.58
C PRO A 244 -12.20 22.07 1.89
N PHE A 245 -11.28 21.73 2.80
CA PHE A 245 -11.13 20.34 3.27
C PHE A 245 -12.40 19.83 3.97
N ASP A 246 -13.17 19.00 3.28
CA ASP A 246 -14.36 18.31 3.81
C ASP A 246 -14.09 16.82 4.13
N SER A 247 -12.87 16.36 3.80
CA SER A 247 -12.38 15.00 3.95
C SER A 247 -12.95 13.96 2.97
N ASN A 248 -13.85 14.33 2.05
CA ASN A 248 -14.53 13.39 1.17
C ASN A 248 -13.87 13.25 -0.21
N ILE A 249 -12.93 14.13 -0.55
CA ILE A 249 -12.19 14.05 -1.81
C ILE A 249 -11.32 12.79 -1.83
N THR A 250 -11.59 11.93 -2.81
CA THR A 250 -10.85 10.68 -3.05
C THR A 250 -10.32 10.65 -4.47
N CYS A 251 -9.24 9.89 -4.70
CA CYS A 251 -8.73 9.71 -6.04
C CYS A 251 -9.67 8.81 -6.86
N SER A 252 -10.17 9.29 -8.00
CA SER A 252 -11.01 8.53 -8.95
C SER A 252 -10.34 7.25 -9.48
N TYR A 253 -9.01 7.15 -9.39
CA TYR A 253 -8.28 5.94 -9.79
C TYR A 253 -8.16 4.91 -8.67
N CYS A 254 -7.51 5.28 -7.55
CA CYS A 254 -7.15 4.32 -6.49
C CYS A 254 -8.05 4.38 -5.27
N ARG A 255 -9.02 5.30 -5.23
CA ARG A 255 -9.96 5.51 -4.11
C ARG A 255 -9.29 5.85 -2.78
N GLY A 256 -8.04 6.30 -2.84
CA GLY A 256 -7.30 6.81 -1.69
C GLY A 256 -7.80 8.19 -1.28
N ASN A 257 -7.82 8.48 0.02
CA ASN A 257 -8.19 9.80 0.53
C ASN A 257 -7.12 10.83 0.15
N ILE A 258 -7.55 12.00 -0.30
CA ILE A 258 -6.66 13.09 -0.64
C ILE A 258 -6.65 14.07 0.53
N PHE A 259 -5.48 14.28 1.13
CA PHE A 259 -5.32 15.20 2.25
C PHE A 259 -5.35 16.66 1.82
N ASN A 260 -4.45 17.05 0.92
CA ASN A 260 -4.34 18.45 0.52
C ASN A 260 -4.16 18.62 -0.99
N ARG A 261 -2.98 18.35 -1.57
CA ARG A 261 -2.73 18.60 -3.00
C ARG A 261 -3.09 17.43 -3.92
N PHE A 262 -3.76 17.76 -5.03
CA PHE A 262 -4.12 16.82 -6.09
C PHE A 262 -4.31 17.51 -7.44
N LEU A 263 -4.63 16.71 -8.46
CA LEU A 263 -4.90 17.18 -9.81
C LEU A 263 -6.34 16.88 -10.22
N THR A 264 -7.05 17.88 -10.71
CA THR A 264 -8.40 17.73 -11.26
C THR A 264 -8.43 17.93 -12.77
N CYS A 265 -9.23 17.14 -13.48
CA CYS A 265 -9.35 17.26 -14.93
C CYS A 265 -10.56 18.13 -15.33
N PRO A 266 -10.35 19.32 -15.94
CA PRO A 266 -11.44 20.20 -16.34
C PRO A 266 -12.23 19.69 -17.56
N SER A 267 -11.75 18.65 -18.24
CA SER A 267 -12.41 18.09 -19.43
C SER A 267 -13.22 16.82 -19.12
N CYS A 268 -12.93 16.14 -18.01
CA CYS A 268 -13.53 14.87 -17.64
C CYS A 268 -14.53 15.08 -16.50
N VAL A 269 -15.58 15.85 -16.74
CA VAL A 269 -16.67 16.07 -15.78
C VAL A 269 -17.83 15.14 -16.11
N GLY A 270 -18.22 14.29 -15.15
CA GLY A 270 -19.32 13.34 -15.26
C GLY A 270 -20.68 14.02 -15.10
N PRO A 271 -21.76 13.42 -15.63
CA PRO A 271 -23.12 13.87 -15.32
C PRO A 271 -23.39 13.62 -13.84
N SER A 272 -23.60 14.68 -13.07
CA SER A 272 -23.87 14.52 -11.65
C SER A 272 -25.28 13.97 -11.39
N ALA A 273 -25.38 13.06 -10.42
CA ALA A 273 -26.66 12.65 -9.84
C ALA A 273 -27.13 13.64 -8.73
N THR A 274 -26.26 14.54 -8.29
CA THR A 274 -26.48 15.60 -7.30
C THR A 274 -26.19 16.98 -7.94
N ASP A 275 -26.34 18.09 -7.21
CA ASP A 275 -25.94 19.41 -7.72
C ASP A 275 -24.40 19.63 -7.72
N GLU A 276 -23.59 18.58 -7.48
CA GLU A 276 -22.12 18.66 -7.37
C GLU A 276 -21.44 18.07 -8.61
N GLU A 277 -20.53 18.81 -9.27
CA GLU A 277 -19.83 18.31 -10.47
C GLU A 277 -18.96 17.06 -10.17
N ASP A 278 -19.18 15.94 -10.90
CA ASP A 278 -18.36 14.72 -10.80
C ASP A 278 -17.02 14.91 -11.57
N THR A 279 -16.08 15.60 -10.93
CA THR A 279 -14.75 15.84 -11.47
C THR A 279 -13.85 14.61 -11.37
N TYR A 280 -13.01 14.38 -12.38
CA TYR A 280 -11.97 13.36 -12.28
C TYR A 280 -10.77 13.89 -11.49
N ASP A 281 -10.65 13.43 -10.25
CA ASP A 281 -9.60 13.81 -9.31
C ASP A 281 -8.55 12.71 -9.16
N VAL A 282 -7.28 13.06 -9.30
CA VAL A 282 -6.18 12.09 -9.20
C VAL A 282 -5.16 12.53 -8.17
N CYS A 283 -4.86 11.64 -7.22
CA CYS A 283 -3.79 11.86 -6.25
C CYS A 283 -2.43 11.88 -6.95
N MET A 284 -1.47 12.56 -6.33
CA MET A 284 -0.14 12.72 -6.91
C MET A 284 0.60 11.37 -7.06
N GLU A 285 0.38 10.43 -6.14
CA GLU A 285 0.95 9.08 -6.18
C GLU A 285 0.51 8.34 -7.45
N CYS A 286 -0.79 8.35 -7.76
CA CYS A 286 -1.32 7.76 -9.00
C CYS A 286 -0.79 8.47 -10.24
N TYR A 287 -0.79 9.81 -10.24
CA TYR A 287 -0.30 10.57 -11.39
C TYR A 287 1.19 10.29 -11.68
N ALA A 288 2.03 10.25 -10.65
CA ALA A 288 3.45 9.90 -10.78
C ALA A 288 3.67 8.48 -11.32
N MET A 289 2.78 7.54 -10.98
CA MET A 289 2.80 6.17 -11.49
C MET A 289 2.28 6.05 -12.94
N GLY A 290 1.77 7.14 -13.52
CA GLY A 290 1.24 7.17 -14.88
C GLY A 290 -0.25 6.83 -14.97
N ARG A 291 -0.96 6.86 -13.85
CA ARG A 291 -2.42 6.68 -13.77
C ARG A 291 -3.09 8.04 -13.83
N SER A 292 -4.09 8.20 -14.70
CA SER A 292 -4.83 9.45 -14.89
C SER A 292 -6.11 9.16 -15.67
N CYS A 293 -6.88 10.18 -16.03
CA CYS A 293 -7.93 10.04 -17.04
C CYS A 293 -7.33 10.00 -18.45
N ALA A 294 -8.17 9.69 -19.44
CA ALA A 294 -7.80 9.64 -20.85
C ALA A 294 -7.16 10.95 -21.38
N CYS A 295 -7.35 12.11 -20.74
CA CYS A 295 -6.70 13.36 -21.13
C CYS A 295 -5.18 13.40 -20.88
N ILE A 296 -4.65 12.58 -19.96
CA ILE A 296 -3.23 12.41 -19.60
C ILE A 296 -2.53 13.63 -18.97
N SER A 297 -2.76 14.85 -19.48
CA SER A 297 -2.16 16.09 -18.99
C SER A 297 -3.12 17.28 -19.12
N LYS A 298 -2.63 18.51 -18.82
CA LYS A 298 -3.45 19.72 -18.64
C LYS A 298 -4.53 19.60 -17.54
N LEU A 299 -4.25 18.79 -16.52
CA LEU A 299 -5.03 18.83 -15.27
C LEU A 299 -4.63 20.08 -14.48
N LYS A 300 -5.55 20.60 -13.67
CA LYS A 300 -5.32 21.75 -12.78
C LYS A 300 -4.91 21.27 -11.40
N TRP A 301 -4.11 22.08 -10.71
CA TRP A 301 -3.77 21.85 -9.31
C TRP A 301 -4.90 22.33 -8.41
N VAL A 302 -5.18 21.53 -7.39
CA VAL A 302 -6.12 21.87 -6.32
C VAL A 302 -5.44 21.61 -4.98
N GLU A 303 -5.72 22.44 -3.98
CA GLU A 303 -5.33 22.25 -2.59
C GLU A 303 -6.52 22.43 -1.63
N GLN A 304 -6.53 21.67 -0.53
CA GLN A 304 -7.62 21.69 0.46
C GLN A 304 -7.31 22.48 1.73
N PHE A 305 -6.04 22.75 1.95
CA PHE A 305 -5.52 23.67 2.94
C PHE A 305 -4.62 24.65 2.20
N HIS A 306 -4.72 25.93 2.53
CA HIS A 306 -3.74 26.86 1.99
C HIS A 306 -2.35 26.46 2.43
N TRP A 307 -1.40 26.51 1.49
CA TRP A 307 -0.03 26.10 1.78
C TRP A 307 0.59 26.83 2.98
N TYR A 308 0.31 28.13 3.11
CA TYR A 308 0.86 28.93 4.21
C TYR A 308 0.32 28.47 5.58
N ASP A 309 -0.95 28.04 5.68
CA ASP A 309 -1.52 27.52 6.93
C ASP A 309 -0.79 26.25 7.39
N LEU A 310 -0.48 25.35 6.44
CA LEU A 310 0.28 24.15 6.74
C LEU A 310 1.72 24.46 7.16
N GLN A 311 2.35 25.48 6.57
CA GLN A 311 3.69 25.93 6.97
C GLN A 311 3.70 26.54 8.37
N ASP A 312 2.68 27.34 8.71
CA ASP A 312 2.55 27.95 10.03
C ASP A 312 2.28 26.90 11.10
N LYS A 313 1.44 25.89 10.82
CA LYS A 313 1.25 24.73 11.70
C LYS A 313 2.54 23.95 11.90
N TYR A 314 3.27 23.66 10.82
CA TYR A 314 4.56 23.00 10.89
C TYR A 314 5.52 23.77 11.82
N GLU A 315 5.69 25.09 11.62
CA GLU A 315 6.60 25.88 12.44
C GLU A 315 6.13 25.97 13.90
N THR A 316 4.82 26.10 14.14
CA THR A 316 4.24 26.11 15.49
C THR A 316 4.57 24.83 16.26
N TRP A 317 4.30 23.67 15.67
CA TRP A 317 4.56 22.38 16.31
C TRP A 317 6.06 22.12 16.46
N ARG A 318 6.87 22.52 15.48
CA ARG A 318 8.33 22.46 15.57
C ARG A 318 8.87 23.27 16.76
N GLN A 319 8.35 24.48 16.98
CA GLN A 319 8.73 25.32 18.13
C GLN A 319 8.29 24.71 19.47
N GLN A 320 7.11 24.09 19.52
CA GLN A 320 6.68 23.35 20.71
C GLN A 320 7.63 22.20 21.04
N ILE A 321 8.04 21.39 20.05
CA ILE A 321 9.03 20.32 20.25
C ILE A 321 10.33 20.90 20.82
N LEU A 322 10.87 21.96 20.23
CA LEU A 322 12.10 22.58 20.74
C LEU A 322 11.98 23.09 22.18
N ALA A 323 10.77 23.49 22.61
CA ALA A 323 10.55 23.99 23.96
C ALA A 323 10.70 22.87 25.02
N PHE A 324 10.21 21.66 24.74
CA PHE A 324 10.34 20.52 25.68
C PHE A 324 11.50 19.56 25.34
N ARG A 325 12.17 19.75 24.20
CA ARG A 325 13.37 19.00 23.76
C ARG A 325 14.48 19.94 23.22
N PRO A 326 15.07 20.81 24.05
CA PRO A 326 16.07 21.77 23.57
C PRO A 326 17.38 21.12 23.06
N LEU A 327 17.70 19.91 23.52
CA LEU A 327 18.96 19.20 23.21
C LEU A 327 19.01 18.58 21.81
N VAL A 328 17.89 18.52 21.08
CA VAL A 328 17.79 17.91 19.74
C VAL A 328 17.47 18.96 18.65
N LYS A 329 17.89 20.21 18.89
CA LYS A 329 17.64 21.33 17.97
C LYS A 329 18.08 21.03 16.53
N ASP A 330 19.19 20.32 16.36
CA ASP A 330 19.75 19.96 15.05
C ASP A 330 18.96 18.85 14.33
N THR A 331 17.98 18.23 15.00
CA THR A 331 17.10 17.19 14.42
C THR A 331 15.87 17.81 13.76
N TYR A 332 15.33 18.89 14.33
CA TYR A 332 14.06 19.48 13.91
C TYR A 332 14.27 20.81 13.17
N ASP A 333 14.66 20.72 11.89
CA ASP A 333 14.87 21.87 11.02
C ASP A 333 13.56 22.52 10.52
N ARG A 334 13.66 23.79 10.13
CA ARG A 334 12.60 24.50 9.39
C ARG A 334 12.35 23.81 8.05
N LEU A 335 11.11 23.89 7.56
CA LEU A 335 10.69 23.20 6.33
C LEU A 335 11.59 23.50 5.09
N PRO A 336 12.03 24.75 4.81
CA PRO A 336 12.94 25.01 3.69
C PRO A 336 14.31 24.31 3.83
N ALA A 337 14.81 24.16 5.06
CA ALA A 337 16.05 23.45 5.33
C ALA A 337 15.87 21.94 5.17
N GLN A 338 14.76 21.37 5.66
CA GLN A 338 14.39 19.97 5.39
C GLN A 338 14.29 19.70 3.87
N ARG A 339 13.64 20.59 3.14
CA ARG A 339 13.51 20.51 1.68
C ARG A 339 14.88 20.54 0.97
N SER A 340 15.79 21.39 1.44
CA SER A 340 17.15 21.51 0.87
C SER A 340 18.02 20.28 1.15
N ARG A 341 17.80 19.61 2.30
CA ARG A 341 18.46 18.35 2.65
C ARG A 341 17.92 17.16 1.86
N LEU A 342 16.71 17.27 1.31
CA LEU A 342 16.12 16.23 0.47
C LEU A 342 16.92 16.10 -0.84
N ALA A 343 17.77 15.09 -0.94
CA ALA A 343 18.59 14.81 -2.13
C ALA A 343 17.77 14.24 -3.32
N LYS A 344 16.46 14.49 -3.35
CA LYS A 344 15.51 14.01 -4.35
C LYS A 344 14.37 15.01 -4.57
N ARG A 345 13.69 14.89 -5.71
CA ARG A 345 12.46 15.63 -6.00
C ARG A 345 11.33 15.12 -5.11
N THR A 346 10.45 16.03 -4.72
CA THR A 346 9.20 15.68 -4.02
C THR A 346 8.19 15.12 -4.99
N LEU A 347 7.14 14.52 -4.45
CA LEU A 347 6.07 13.96 -5.26
C LEU A 347 5.35 15.06 -6.06
N ALA A 348 5.08 16.20 -5.42
CA ALA A 348 4.47 17.34 -6.10
C ALA A 348 5.37 17.90 -7.23
N GLU A 349 6.69 18.01 -7.00
CA GLU A 349 7.65 18.41 -8.05
C GLU A 349 7.67 17.43 -9.23
N ILE A 350 7.55 16.12 -8.98
CA ILE A 350 7.42 15.11 -10.05
C ILE A 350 6.17 15.39 -10.88
N CYS A 351 5.02 15.57 -10.24
CA CYS A 351 3.75 15.86 -10.92
C CYS A 351 3.80 17.17 -11.72
N GLN A 352 4.41 18.22 -11.17
CA GLN A 352 4.64 19.50 -11.87
C GLN A 352 5.42 19.30 -13.18
N LEU A 353 6.51 18.51 -13.14
CA LEU A 353 7.31 18.23 -14.32
C LEU A 353 6.55 17.35 -15.33
N GLU A 354 5.87 16.31 -14.85
CA GLU A 354 5.17 15.35 -15.68
C GLU A 354 3.92 15.94 -16.37
N LEU A 355 3.22 16.89 -15.73
CA LEU A 355 2.14 17.65 -16.37
C LEU A 355 2.58 18.42 -17.61
N ARG A 356 3.80 18.97 -17.58
CA ARG A 356 4.40 19.72 -18.70
C ARG A 356 4.98 18.79 -19.76
N ARG A 357 5.45 17.60 -19.35
CA ARG A 357 6.12 16.64 -20.21
C ARG A 357 5.16 15.74 -21.00
N ARG A 358 4.03 15.37 -20.41
CA ARG A 358 3.09 14.40 -21.00
C ARG A 358 2.16 15.06 -22.03
N PRO A 359 1.83 14.37 -23.13
CA PRO A 359 0.94 14.92 -24.14
C PRO A 359 -0.48 15.04 -23.59
N TRP A 360 -1.21 16.04 -24.07
CA TRP A 360 -2.64 16.17 -23.81
C TRP A 360 -3.43 15.44 -24.90
N VAL A 361 -4.46 14.71 -24.48
CA VAL A 361 -5.41 14.04 -25.38
C VAL A 361 -6.77 14.72 -25.25
N ASP A 362 -7.28 15.18 -26.39
CA ASP A 362 -8.61 15.77 -26.48
C ASP A 362 -9.66 14.67 -26.62
N ILE A 363 -10.35 14.34 -25.53
CA ILE A 363 -11.34 13.27 -25.49
C ILE A 363 -12.63 13.59 -26.26
N SER A 364 -12.86 14.87 -26.61
CA SER A 364 -14.01 15.28 -27.42
C SER A 364 -13.85 14.96 -28.91
N LYS A 365 -12.60 14.71 -29.34
CA LYS A 365 -12.28 14.38 -30.73
C LYS A 365 -12.25 12.86 -30.91
N PRO A 366 -12.86 12.32 -31.98
CA PRO A 366 -12.76 10.91 -32.29
C PRO A 366 -11.29 10.54 -32.41
N THR A 367 -10.85 9.60 -31.58
CA THR A 367 -9.50 9.06 -31.70
C THR A 367 -9.46 8.34 -33.04
N VAL A 368 -8.64 8.82 -33.99
CA VAL A 368 -8.28 8.02 -35.16
C VAL A 368 -7.50 6.84 -34.60
N GLN A 369 -8.21 5.76 -34.26
CA GLN A 369 -7.58 4.50 -33.92
C GLN A 369 -6.69 4.15 -35.11
N SER A 370 -5.37 4.27 -34.93
CA SER A 370 -4.48 3.51 -35.77
C SER A 370 -4.72 2.05 -35.40
N ASP A 371 -5.36 1.29 -36.28
CA ASP A 371 -5.66 -0.15 -36.24
C ASP A 371 -4.42 -1.06 -36.00
N HIS A 372 -3.59 -0.77 -35.01
CA HIS A 372 -2.29 -1.42 -34.81
C HIS A 372 -1.89 -1.67 -33.36
N LEU A 373 -2.80 -1.50 -32.39
CA LEU A 373 -2.52 -1.79 -30.98
C LEU A 373 -3.53 -2.71 -30.29
N GLU A 374 -4.58 -3.15 -30.98
CA GLU A 374 -5.43 -4.26 -30.55
C GLU A 374 -5.15 -5.44 -31.48
N GLU A 375 -5.04 -6.64 -30.91
CA GLU A 375 -4.44 -7.87 -31.48
C GLU A 375 -2.91 -7.92 -31.51
N LEU A 376 -2.29 -8.06 -30.33
CA LEU A 376 -1.19 -8.99 -30.10
C LEU A 376 -1.19 -9.29 -28.59
N GLU A 377 -2.16 -10.10 -28.18
CA GLU A 377 -1.96 -10.97 -27.03
C GLU A 377 -0.61 -11.67 -27.23
N SER A 378 0.26 -11.55 -26.22
CA SER A 378 1.57 -12.19 -26.21
C SER A 378 1.38 -13.70 -25.95
N ASP A 379 0.77 -14.38 -26.90
CA ASP A 379 0.77 -15.83 -26.97
C ASP A 379 1.73 -16.25 -28.08
N SER A 380 2.88 -16.78 -27.70
CA SER A 380 3.84 -17.34 -28.66
C SER A 380 4.05 -18.81 -28.37
N GLU A 381 2.97 -19.59 -28.43
CA GLU A 381 3.01 -20.95 -28.92
C GLU A 381 2.47 -20.99 -30.35
N ARG A 382 3.37 -21.02 -31.34
CA ARG A 382 3.22 -21.77 -32.60
C ARG A 382 4.47 -21.63 -33.45
N VAL A 383 5.13 -22.76 -33.65
CA VAL A 383 6.22 -22.96 -34.61
C VAL A 383 5.66 -22.78 -36.02
N GLY A 384 6.17 -21.80 -36.77
CA GLY A 384 5.78 -21.59 -38.18
C GLY A 384 6.63 -20.52 -38.87
N ARG A 385 7.17 -20.86 -40.05
CA ARG A 385 8.15 -20.08 -40.83
C ARG A 385 7.63 -18.72 -41.32
N ALA A 386 8.60 -17.81 -41.47
CA ALA A 386 8.49 -16.38 -41.79
C ALA A 386 7.72 -15.99 -43.07
N ARG A 387 7.09 -14.80 -43.02
CA ARG A 387 7.07 -13.83 -44.15
C ARG A 387 7.28 -12.40 -43.64
N LYS A 388 8.34 -11.75 -44.14
CA LYS A 388 8.65 -10.32 -43.90
C LYS A 388 7.60 -9.43 -44.56
N ARG A 389 6.71 -8.80 -43.79
CA ARG A 389 5.85 -7.69 -44.26
C ARG A 389 6.53 -6.36 -43.91
N ARG A 390 6.83 -5.55 -44.94
CA ARG A 390 7.32 -4.16 -44.79
C ARG A 390 6.20 -3.30 -44.18
N LYS A 391 6.46 -2.64 -43.04
CA LYS A 391 5.55 -1.63 -42.48
C LYS A 391 5.66 -0.31 -43.26
N PRO A 392 4.54 0.35 -43.63
CA PRO A 392 4.59 1.68 -44.22
C PRO A 392 4.95 2.70 -43.13
N ARG A 393 5.87 3.62 -43.43
CA ARG A 393 6.20 4.77 -42.58
C ARG A 393 5.01 5.74 -42.60
N ARG A 394 4.28 5.87 -41.48
CA ARG A 394 3.47 7.08 -41.24
C ARG A 394 4.41 8.22 -40.80
N LYS A 395 4.33 9.32 -41.54
CA LYS A 395 4.82 10.64 -41.14
C LYS A 395 3.72 11.26 -40.27
N ASP A 396 3.85 11.20 -38.96
CA ASP A 396 3.07 12.04 -38.05
C ASP A 396 3.97 12.56 -36.93
N SER A 397 3.69 13.79 -36.52
CA SER A 397 4.56 14.80 -35.90
C SER A 397 5.53 14.34 -34.80
N TYR A 398 6.83 14.62 -35.00
CA TYR A 398 7.85 15.12 -34.06
C TYR A 398 7.79 14.85 -32.53
N GLN A 399 7.16 13.78 -32.04
CA GLN A 399 7.50 13.26 -30.73
C GLN A 399 8.80 12.46 -30.89
N GLN A 400 9.89 12.97 -30.31
CA GLN A 400 11.13 12.20 -30.22
C GLN A 400 10.78 10.83 -29.64
N THR A 401 11.10 9.76 -30.36
CA THR A 401 10.91 8.38 -29.92
C THR A 401 12.24 7.81 -29.47
N GLY A 402 12.21 6.96 -28.45
CA GLY A 402 13.38 6.27 -27.93
C GLY A 402 13.18 4.77 -27.94
N ARG A 403 14.27 4.01 -28.04
CA ARG A 403 14.24 2.55 -27.99
C ARG A 403 14.56 2.07 -26.57
N CYS A 404 13.67 1.28 -25.98
CA CYS A 404 13.93 0.67 -24.68
C CYS A 404 15.11 -0.31 -24.74
N HIS A 405 15.99 -0.27 -23.75
CA HIS A 405 17.16 -1.16 -23.65
C HIS A 405 16.79 -2.63 -23.47
N ILE A 406 15.64 -2.91 -22.84
CA ILE A 406 15.21 -4.25 -22.46
C ILE A 406 14.32 -4.85 -23.54
N CYS A 407 13.10 -4.34 -23.70
CA CYS A 407 12.14 -4.89 -24.66
C CYS A 407 12.42 -4.49 -26.12
N ARG A 408 13.35 -3.55 -26.36
CA ARG A 408 13.74 -3.08 -27.70
C ARG A 408 12.64 -2.40 -28.51
N TYR A 409 11.46 -2.19 -27.91
CA TYR A 409 10.35 -1.46 -28.49
C TYR A 409 10.63 0.05 -28.51
N PHE A 410 10.05 0.73 -29.50
CA PHE A 410 10.13 2.19 -29.63
C PHE A 410 8.94 2.80 -28.92
N GLU A 411 9.20 3.69 -27.97
CA GLU A 411 8.19 4.42 -27.22
C GLU A 411 8.41 5.93 -27.36
N PRO A 412 7.37 6.75 -27.20
CA PRO A 412 7.54 8.18 -27.00
C PRO A 412 8.47 8.47 -25.81
N MET A 413 9.30 9.51 -25.92
CA MET A 413 10.29 9.83 -24.86
C MET A 413 9.67 10.12 -23.48
N TRP A 414 8.40 10.50 -23.39
CA TRP A 414 7.71 10.69 -22.10
C TRP A 414 7.37 9.37 -21.38
N LYS A 415 7.30 8.24 -22.10
CA LYS A 415 7.11 6.90 -21.54
C LYS A 415 8.43 6.18 -21.19
N LEU A 416 9.54 6.88 -21.34
CA LEU A 416 10.89 6.34 -21.14
C LEU A 416 11.61 7.10 -20.01
N ALA A 417 12.33 6.36 -19.18
CA ALA A 417 13.35 6.87 -18.29
C ALA A 417 14.71 6.87 -19.02
N SER A 418 15.41 8.00 -18.99
CA SER A 418 16.69 8.19 -19.67
C SER A 418 17.82 8.26 -18.66
N CYS A 419 18.86 7.42 -18.82
CA CYS A 419 19.99 7.42 -17.91
C CYS A 419 20.84 8.68 -18.04
N SER A 420 21.18 9.32 -16.91
CA SER A 420 22.08 10.49 -16.90
C SER A 420 23.50 10.15 -17.35
N CYS A 421 24.00 8.93 -17.08
CA CYS A 421 25.38 8.55 -17.40
C CYS A 421 25.58 8.05 -18.83
N CYS A 422 24.71 7.16 -19.33
CA CYS A 422 24.92 6.49 -20.62
C CYS A 422 23.85 6.80 -21.67
N ARG A 423 22.90 7.70 -21.37
CA ARG A 423 21.78 8.13 -22.25
C ARG A 423 20.90 7.00 -22.78
N THR A 424 21.03 5.80 -22.21
CA THR A 424 20.22 4.64 -22.58
C THR A 424 18.83 4.77 -21.97
N ASN A 425 17.81 4.43 -22.76
CA ASN A 425 16.41 4.57 -22.38
C ASN A 425 15.82 3.25 -21.91
N TYR A 426 14.93 3.31 -20.93
CA TYR A 426 14.16 2.17 -20.43
C TYR A 426 12.69 2.56 -20.35
N CYS A 427 11.78 1.75 -20.89
CA CYS A 427 10.36 1.97 -20.64
C CYS A 427 10.03 1.62 -19.19
N TYR A 428 9.11 2.38 -18.60
CA TYR A 428 8.73 2.17 -17.21
C TYR A 428 8.17 0.76 -16.96
N GLY A 429 7.45 0.17 -17.92
CA GLY A 429 6.97 -1.22 -17.80
C GLY A 429 8.10 -2.25 -17.65
N SER A 430 9.23 -2.08 -18.35
CA SER A 430 10.40 -2.97 -18.16
C SER A 430 11.09 -2.71 -16.82
N LEU A 431 11.16 -1.45 -16.38
CA LEU A 431 11.72 -1.11 -15.06
C LEU A 431 10.90 -1.71 -13.92
N PHE A 432 9.58 -1.60 -14.02
CA PHE A 432 8.66 -2.13 -13.03
C PHE A 432 8.72 -3.67 -12.98
N ARG A 433 8.52 -4.36 -14.10
CA ARG A 433 8.42 -5.83 -14.10
C ARG A 433 9.74 -6.57 -13.97
N ALA A 434 10.84 -6.04 -14.53
CA ALA A 434 12.12 -6.75 -14.54
C ALA A 434 13.06 -6.35 -13.40
N PHE A 435 12.84 -5.19 -12.77
CA PHE A 435 13.75 -4.64 -11.75
C PHE A 435 13.03 -4.17 -10.49
N ASN A 436 11.70 -4.29 -10.41
CA ASN A 436 10.87 -3.76 -9.31
C ASN A 436 11.11 -2.26 -9.06
N ILE A 437 11.37 -1.49 -10.12
CA ILE A 437 11.56 -0.04 -10.04
C ILE A 437 10.27 0.64 -10.52
N LYS A 438 9.55 1.26 -9.58
CA LYS A 438 8.35 2.07 -9.86
C LYS A 438 8.72 3.34 -10.67
N PRO A 439 7.83 3.86 -11.55
CA PRO A 439 8.06 5.11 -12.29
C PRO A 439 8.54 6.26 -11.39
N GLN A 440 7.86 6.50 -10.27
CA GLN A 440 8.18 7.53 -9.29
C GLN A 440 9.65 7.45 -8.81
N ALA A 441 10.15 6.25 -8.50
CA ALA A 441 11.52 6.05 -8.01
C ALA A 441 12.59 6.52 -9.02
N THR A 442 12.25 6.54 -10.32
CA THR A 442 13.17 7.08 -11.33
C THR A 442 13.06 8.60 -11.47
N MET A 443 11.85 9.15 -11.32
CA MET A 443 11.54 10.57 -11.49
C MET A 443 12.01 11.39 -10.29
N GLU A 444 12.02 10.81 -9.09
CA GLU A 444 12.50 11.47 -7.87
C GLU A 444 14.01 11.75 -7.91
N MET A 445 14.80 10.94 -8.63
CA MET A 445 16.25 11.12 -8.73
C MET A 445 16.62 12.27 -9.67
N TYR A 446 17.39 13.25 -9.18
CA TYR A 446 17.96 14.30 -10.04
C TYR A 446 18.84 13.73 -11.16
N GLU A 447 19.66 12.74 -10.83
CA GLU A 447 20.56 12.04 -11.76
C GLU A 447 20.31 10.54 -11.76
N TRP A 448 19.26 10.10 -12.46
CA TRP A 448 18.89 8.69 -12.49
C TRP A 448 19.93 7.80 -13.20
N LYS A 449 20.41 6.78 -12.49
CA LYS A 449 21.30 5.73 -13.02
C LYS A 449 20.52 4.47 -13.38
N CYS A 450 20.58 4.06 -14.65
CA CYS A 450 19.85 2.90 -15.13
C CYS A 450 20.43 1.56 -14.63
N PRO A 451 19.68 0.45 -14.73
CA PRO A 451 20.13 -0.89 -14.36
C PRO A 451 21.48 -1.31 -14.98
N LYS A 452 21.77 -0.92 -16.22
CA LYS A 452 23.07 -1.21 -16.88
C LYS A 452 24.23 -0.49 -16.19
N CYS A 453 24.09 0.80 -15.88
CA CYS A 453 25.13 1.57 -15.19
C CYS A 453 25.31 1.11 -13.73
N ARG A 454 24.24 0.64 -13.10
CA ARG A 454 24.26 0.03 -11.76
C ARG A 454 24.74 -1.42 -11.76
N LYS A 455 25.13 -1.96 -12.93
CA LYS A 455 25.60 -3.34 -13.11
C LYS A 455 24.60 -4.44 -12.73
N ILE A 456 23.30 -4.12 -12.72
CA ILE A 456 22.22 -5.06 -12.37
C ILE A 456 21.34 -5.46 -13.56
N CYS A 457 21.67 -5.04 -14.79
CA CYS A 457 20.85 -5.31 -15.97
C CYS A 457 20.79 -6.81 -16.31
N SER A 458 19.58 -7.35 -16.42
CA SER A 458 19.33 -8.77 -16.69
C SER A 458 19.16 -9.12 -18.18
N CYS A 459 19.42 -8.18 -19.11
CA CYS A 459 19.28 -8.42 -20.55
C CYS A 459 20.39 -9.32 -21.11
N ALA A 460 20.09 -10.07 -22.17
CA ALA A 460 21.03 -11.06 -22.73
C ALA A 460 22.36 -10.44 -23.20
N ALA A 461 22.36 -9.19 -23.68
CA ALA A 461 23.57 -8.50 -24.09
C ALA A 461 24.43 -8.09 -22.88
N CYS A 462 23.81 -7.63 -21.79
CA CYS A 462 24.52 -7.26 -20.57
C CYS A 462 25.03 -8.48 -19.80
N ARG A 463 24.30 -9.60 -19.79
CA ARG A 463 24.75 -10.85 -19.14
C ARG A 463 26.08 -11.41 -19.69
N ARG A 464 26.55 -10.94 -20.85
CA ARG A 464 27.87 -11.32 -21.40
C ARG A 464 29.04 -10.58 -20.76
N ASP A 465 28.78 -9.45 -20.09
CA ASP A 465 29.80 -8.70 -19.35
C ASP A 465 29.99 -9.36 -17.97
N PRO A 466 31.19 -9.89 -17.66
CA PRO A 466 31.44 -10.59 -16.39
C PRO A 466 31.35 -9.68 -15.17
N THR A 467 31.36 -8.35 -15.36
CA THR A 467 31.20 -7.37 -14.27
C THR A 467 29.74 -7.10 -13.90
N MET A 468 28.79 -7.72 -14.61
CA MET A 468 27.36 -7.58 -14.32
C MET A 468 26.94 -8.58 -13.23
N SER A 469 26.15 -8.10 -12.28
CA SER A 469 25.41 -8.89 -11.29
C SER A 469 23.91 -8.72 -11.54
N PRO A 470 23.32 -9.43 -12.54
CA PRO A 470 21.91 -9.31 -12.89
C PRO A 470 21.01 -9.40 -11.66
N SER A 471 20.17 -8.38 -11.44
CA SER A 471 19.18 -8.43 -10.36
C SER A 471 18.10 -9.45 -10.71
N GLN A 472 17.70 -10.22 -9.71
CA GLN A 472 16.46 -10.99 -9.75
C GLN A 472 15.30 -10.08 -9.31
N PRO A 473 14.10 -10.20 -9.90
CA PRO A 473 12.92 -9.53 -9.36
C PRO A 473 12.76 -9.90 -7.89
N ALA A 474 12.59 -8.90 -7.02
CA ALA A 474 12.54 -9.09 -5.57
C ALA A 474 11.21 -9.66 -5.06
N CYS A 475 10.17 -9.69 -5.90
CA CYS A 475 8.84 -10.19 -5.58
C CYS A 475 8.09 -10.66 -6.83
N THR A 476 7.10 -11.51 -6.62
CA THR A 476 6.12 -11.92 -7.62
C THR A 476 5.08 -10.82 -7.85
N LEU A 477 4.69 -10.61 -9.11
CA LEU A 477 3.60 -9.72 -9.51
C LEU A 477 2.66 -10.51 -10.42
N LEU A 478 1.44 -10.76 -9.95
CA LEU A 478 0.40 -11.45 -10.72
C LEU A 478 -0.18 -10.55 -11.81
N GLY A 479 -0.30 -9.26 -11.51
CA GLY A 479 -0.88 -8.26 -12.40
C GLY A 479 -2.39 -8.16 -12.22
N HIS A 480 -2.89 -6.93 -12.13
CA HIS A 480 -4.27 -6.63 -11.72
C HIS A 480 -5.00 -5.83 -12.79
N ASP A 481 -6.22 -6.27 -13.15
CA ASP A 481 -7.11 -5.52 -14.04
C ASP A 481 -7.93 -4.50 -13.29
N THR A 482 -7.26 -3.40 -12.95
CA THR A 482 -7.83 -2.25 -12.24
C THR A 482 -8.96 -1.56 -13.03
N ARG A 483 -9.11 -1.81 -14.34
CA ARG A 483 -10.20 -1.25 -15.15
C ARG A 483 -11.59 -1.68 -14.68
N LYS A 484 -11.68 -2.79 -13.93
CA LYS A 484 -12.93 -3.31 -13.39
C LYS A 484 -13.41 -2.53 -12.15
N ILE A 485 -12.53 -1.75 -11.51
CA ILE A 485 -12.76 -1.14 -10.19
C ILE A 485 -12.52 0.37 -10.23
N ALA A 486 -11.47 0.82 -10.94
CA ALA A 486 -11.17 2.22 -11.13
C ALA A 486 -12.25 2.93 -11.96
N ASP A 487 -12.35 4.25 -11.83
CA ASP A 487 -13.28 5.06 -12.61
C ASP A 487 -13.14 4.76 -14.13
N PRO A 488 -14.24 4.60 -14.89
CA PRO A 488 -14.20 4.23 -16.31
C PRO A 488 -13.39 5.17 -17.21
N ARG A 489 -13.21 6.44 -16.80
CA ARG A 489 -12.40 7.45 -17.50
C ARG A 489 -10.89 7.19 -17.36
N SER A 490 -10.50 6.28 -16.46
CA SER A 490 -9.12 6.01 -16.05
C SER A 490 -8.30 5.26 -17.10
N VAL A 491 -7.02 5.62 -17.20
CA VAL A 491 -6.04 4.98 -18.07
C VAL A 491 -4.69 4.80 -17.37
N GLU A 492 -3.94 3.81 -17.82
CA GLU A 492 -2.55 3.56 -17.40
C GLU A 492 -1.59 3.90 -18.56
N SER A 493 -0.83 4.98 -18.40
CA SER A 493 -0.03 5.56 -19.49
C SER A 493 1.42 5.11 -19.52
N LEU A 494 2.01 4.76 -18.36
CA LEU A 494 3.44 4.45 -18.23
C LEU A 494 3.72 2.96 -18.04
N VAL A 495 2.89 2.28 -17.27
CA VAL A 495 3.02 0.86 -16.93
C VAL A 495 1.63 0.24 -17.05
N ASP A 496 1.52 -0.82 -17.84
CA ASP A 496 0.35 -1.71 -17.82
C ASP A 496 0.49 -2.65 -16.62
N PHE A 497 -0.25 -2.37 -15.54
CA PHE A 497 -0.17 -3.09 -14.27
C PHE A 497 -0.93 -4.43 -14.29
N ARG A 498 -1.68 -4.71 -15.35
CA ARG A 498 -2.31 -6.01 -15.63
C ARG A 498 -1.29 -7.10 -15.95
N GLN A 499 -0.09 -6.71 -16.38
CA GLN A 499 0.92 -7.66 -16.82
C GLN A 499 1.71 -8.21 -15.64
N SER A 500 1.73 -9.54 -15.52
CA SER A 500 2.55 -10.26 -14.56
C SER A 500 4.06 -10.11 -14.82
N ASN A 501 4.88 -10.41 -13.81
CA ASN A 501 6.33 -10.52 -13.95
C ASN A 501 6.85 -11.97 -13.98
N LEU A 502 5.98 -12.97 -14.01
CA LEU A 502 6.34 -14.40 -13.92
C LEU A 502 7.39 -14.83 -14.96
N ARG A 503 7.32 -14.27 -16.18
CA ARG A 503 8.32 -14.53 -17.23
C ARG A 503 9.73 -14.06 -16.85
N TRP A 504 9.83 -12.96 -16.09
CA TRP A 504 11.11 -12.44 -15.62
C TRP A 504 11.69 -13.29 -14.49
N ILE A 505 10.84 -13.79 -13.59
CA ILE A 505 11.21 -14.71 -12.52
C ILE A 505 11.73 -16.03 -13.10
N LYS A 506 10.97 -16.67 -14.01
CA LYS A 506 11.41 -17.91 -14.69
C LYS A 506 12.77 -17.74 -15.39
N LYS A 507 13.01 -16.58 -16.01
CA LYS A 507 14.29 -16.27 -16.69
C LYS A 507 15.45 -16.01 -15.72
N ALA A 508 15.15 -15.65 -14.47
CA ALA A 508 16.15 -15.46 -13.44
C ALA A 508 16.63 -16.79 -12.84
N GLY A 509 15.92 -17.91 -13.08
CA GLY A 509 16.22 -19.20 -12.48
C GLY A 509 16.04 -19.19 -10.96
N ASP A 510 15.09 -18.38 -10.49
CA ASP A 510 14.90 -18.07 -9.08
C ASP A 510 14.16 -19.20 -8.34
N ASP A 511 14.62 -19.50 -7.12
CA ASP A 511 13.97 -20.46 -6.21
C ASP A 511 13.15 -19.67 -5.19
N GLU A 512 11.83 -19.75 -5.34
CA GLU A 512 10.86 -18.98 -4.56
C GLU A 512 10.99 -19.25 -3.04
N ILE A 513 11.31 -20.49 -2.66
CA ILE A 513 11.49 -20.88 -1.26
C ILE A 513 12.76 -20.23 -0.68
N VAL A 514 13.85 -20.21 -1.43
CA VAL A 514 15.10 -19.57 -1.00
C VAL A 514 14.89 -18.06 -0.80
N ARG A 515 14.15 -17.41 -1.70
CA ARG A 515 13.81 -15.98 -1.59
C ARG A 515 13.01 -15.69 -0.32
N MET A 516 11.96 -16.47 -0.05
CA MET A 516 11.14 -16.31 1.16
C MET A 516 11.95 -16.51 2.44
N LYS A 517 12.79 -17.56 2.51
CA LYS A 517 13.67 -17.81 3.66
C LYS A 517 14.67 -16.68 3.90
N LYS A 518 15.20 -16.08 2.84
CA LYS A 518 16.09 -14.91 2.95
C LYS A 518 15.35 -13.71 3.55
N GLN A 519 14.14 -13.41 3.04
CA GLN A 519 13.33 -12.30 3.55
C GLN A 519 12.97 -12.50 5.03
N GLN A 520 12.65 -13.72 5.43
CA GLN A 520 12.35 -14.07 6.81
C GLN A 520 13.56 -13.85 7.72
N LYS A 521 14.75 -14.33 7.31
CA LYS A 521 15.99 -14.10 8.06
C LYS A 521 16.30 -12.61 8.25
N GLU A 522 16.16 -11.81 7.19
CA GLU A 522 16.35 -10.35 7.27
C GLU A 522 15.31 -9.69 8.21
N ALA A 523 14.08 -10.21 8.25
CA ALA A 523 13.03 -9.73 9.14
C ALA A 523 13.31 -10.11 10.61
N ASP A 524 13.81 -11.32 10.86
CA ASP A 524 14.24 -11.79 12.17
C ASP A 524 15.38 -10.94 12.74
N GLU A 525 16.40 -10.68 11.93
CA GLU A 525 17.55 -9.85 12.32
C GLU A 525 17.10 -8.43 12.72
N LYS A 526 16.21 -7.81 11.94
CA LYS A 526 15.64 -6.48 12.26
C LYS A 526 14.78 -6.49 13.51
N ARG A 527 13.92 -7.49 13.68
CA ARG A 527 13.10 -7.63 14.90
C ARG A 527 14.00 -7.76 16.12
N ASN A 528 15.02 -8.62 16.06
CA ASN A 528 15.93 -8.85 17.18
C ASN A 528 16.70 -7.59 17.54
N GLN A 529 17.16 -6.80 16.55
CA GLN A 529 17.75 -5.48 16.78
C GLN A 529 16.79 -4.54 17.51
N SER A 530 15.54 -4.43 17.05
CA SER A 530 14.52 -3.58 17.67
C SER A 530 14.16 -4.02 19.10
N LEU A 531 14.07 -5.33 19.36
CA LEU A 531 13.81 -5.85 20.71
C LEU A 531 14.94 -5.48 21.68
N VAL A 532 16.19 -5.55 21.23
CA VAL A 532 17.36 -5.13 22.02
C VAL A 532 17.33 -3.62 22.27
N GLU A 533 17.07 -2.80 21.24
CA GLU A 533 16.97 -1.34 21.35
C GLU A 533 15.87 -0.90 22.34
N HIS A 534 14.76 -1.62 22.39
CA HIS A 534 13.64 -1.32 23.28
C HIS A 534 13.64 -2.09 24.60
N SER A 535 14.69 -2.88 24.88
CA SER A 535 14.82 -3.69 26.11
C SER A 535 13.60 -4.58 26.38
N ILE A 536 12.98 -5.11 25.33
CA ILE A 536 11.79 -5.97 25.43
C ILE A 536 12.25 -7.42 25.61
N GLN A 537 11.99 -8.00 26.78
CA GLN A 537 12.16 -9.44 27.02
C GLN A 537 10.89 -10.16 26.57
N LEU A 538 11.04 -11.10 25.64
CA LEU A 538 9.97 -12.01 25.27
C LEU A 538 10.00 -13.18 26.26
N GLU A 539 8.89 -13.48 26.90
CA GLU A 539 8.72 -14.75 27.57
C GLU A 539 8.69 -15.85 26.50
N GLU A 540 9.62 -16.81 26.58
CA GLU A 540 9.53 -18.03 25.79
C GLU A 540 8.29 -18.78 26.28
N ALA A 541 7.24 -18.80 25.45
CA ALA A 541 6.13 -19.72 25.67
C ALA A 541 6.72 -21.15 25.71
N GLY A 542 6.58 -21.80 26.86
CA GLY A 542 7.08 -23.15 27.07
C GLY A 542 6.54 -24.12 26.01
N PRO A 543 7.25 -25.24 25.76
CA PRO A 543 6.82 -26.22 24.76
C PRO A 543 5.41 -26.70 25.10
N VAL A 544 4.45 -26.41 24.21
CA VAL A 544 3.09 -26.93 24.31
C VAL A 544 3.17 -28.44 24.18
N MET A 545 2.92 -29.16 25.28
CA MET A 545 2.81 -30.62 25.26
C MET A 545 1.70 -31.04 24.31
N GLY A 546 2.01 -32.04 23.47
CA GLY A 546 1.26 -32.38 22.27
C GLY A 546 -0.24 -32.62 22.47
N TYR A 547 -1.02 -31.94 21.65
CA TYR A 547 -2.39 -32.33 21.35
C TYR A 547 -2.37 -33.41 20.26
N ALA A 548 -3.14 -34.47 20.47
CA ALA A 548 -3.32 -35.54 19.48
C ALA A 548 -4.09 -35.01 18.25
N PRO A 549 -3.62 -35.25 17.01
CA PRO A 549 -4.31 -34.78 15.82
C PRO A 549 -5.44 -35.74 15.48
N ASN A 550 -6.69 -35.31 15.65
CA ASN A 550 -7.83 -35.95 15.00
C ASN A 550 -8.48 -34.92 14.08
N TYR A 551 -7.88 -34.73 12.89
CA TYR A 551 -8.34 -33.78 11.86
C TYR A 551 -8.87 -34.54 10.64
N GLY A 552 -9.74 -35.54 10.86
CA GLY A 552 -10.31 -36.37 9.81
C GLY A 552 -11.43 -35.70 9.00
N ASP A 553 -12.07 -34.65 9.52
CA ASP A 553 -13.34 -34.14 8.98
C ASP A 553 -13.30 -32.63 8.70
N ILE A 554 -12.27 -32.16 7.98
CA ILE A 554 -12.23 -30.77 7.52
C ILE A 554 -12.75 -30.75 6.08
N PRO A 555 -13.94 -30.18 5.82
CA PRO A 555 -14.54 -30.19 4.49
C PRO A 555 -13.64 -29.48 3.48
N VAL A 556 -13.38 -30.14 2.36
CA VAL A 556 -12.77 -29.54 1.16
C VAL A 556 -13.87 -28.84 0.38
N ASP A 557 -13.56 -27.66 -0.17
CA ASP A 557 -14.46 -26.94 -1.08
C ASP A 557 -14.89 -27.85 -2.25
N PRO A 558 -16.20 -28.07 -2.50
CA PRO A 558 -16.70 -28.84 -3.64
C PRO A 558 -16.24 -28.31 -5.01
N ALA A 559 -15.83 -27.03 -5.10
CA ALA A 559 -15.24 -26.47 -6.31
C ALA A 559 -13.84 -27.06 -6.63
N LEU A 560 -13.15 -27.61 -5.62
CA LEU A 560 -11.82 -28.20 -5.74
C LEU A 560 -11.86 -29.72 -6.04
N GLU A 561 -12.99 -30.40 -5.86
CA GLU A 561 -13.16 -31.80 -6.26
C GLU A 561 -13.09 -32.00 -7.79
N ARG A 562 -13.18 -30.92 -8.58
CA ARG A 562 -13.11 -30.97 -10.05
C ARG A 562 -11.70 -30.81 -10.63
N LEU A 563 -10.68 -30.70 -9.78
CA LEU A 563 -9.27 -30.52 -10.19
C LEU A 563 -8.37 -31.72 -9.86
N GLU A 564 -8.95 -32.92 -9.67
CA GLU A 564 -8.19 -34.17 -9.62
C GLU A 564 -7.60 -34.52 -10.99
N GLY A 565 -6.45 -33.93 -11.32
CA GLY A 565 -5.80 -34.22 -12.60
C GLY A 565 -4.40 -33.67 -12.79
N SER A 566 -3.70 -33.19 -11.74
CA SER A 566 -2.29 -32.80 -11.88
C SER A 566 -1.62 -32.58 -10.52
N PHE A 567 -1.26 -33.65 -9.82
CA PHE A 567 -0.14 -33.57 -8.86
C PHE A 567 0.83 -34.73 -9.08
N LEU A 568 2.10 -34.32 -9.18
CA LEU A 568 3.29 -35.12 -9.35
C LEU A 568 3.35 -36.24 -8.31
N ARG A 569 3.34 -37.50 -8.76
CA ARG A 569 3.75 -38.62 -7.92
C ARG A 569 5.25 -38.52 -7.69
N LEU A 570 5.66 -38.35 -6.44
CA LEU A 570 7.03 -38.69 -6.02
C LEU A 570 7.18 -40.22 -6.11
N PRO A 571 8.33 -40.74 -6.58
CA PRO A 571 8.56 -42.18 -6.58
C PRO A 571 8.80 -42.69 -5.15
N ASP A 572 8.14 -43.79 -4.81
CA ASP A 572 8.35 -44.51 -3.56
C ASP A 572 9.78 -45.10 -3.48
N PRO A 573 10.32 -45.27 -2.26
CA PRO A 573 11.66 -45.79 -2.07
C PRO A 573 11.69 -47.31 -2.12
N GLU A 574 12.38 -47.86 -3.12
CA GLU A 574 13.24 -49.07 -3.02
C GLU A 574 14.52 -48.87 -3.83
#